data_AF-A0AA40T3U0-F1
#
_entry.id   AF-A0AA40T3U0-F1
#
_cell.length_a   1.000
_cell.length_b   1.000
_cell.length_c   1.000
_cell.angle_alpha   90.00
_cell.angle_beta   90.00
_cell.angle_gamma   90.00
#
_symmetry.space_group_name_H-M   'P 1'
#
loop_
_entity.id
_entity.type
_entity.pdbx_description
1 polymer ?
#
loop_
_entity_poly.entity_id
_entity_poly.type
_entity_poly.pdbx_seq_one_letter_code
_entity_poly.pdbx_strand_id
1 'polypeptide(L)'
;MATKRYLAKYRLLKETYEGITGKGISDITWYRVVASLKQYFSLEIESLQAKSIVETYAGMKRKCSAFSFRTSDFSERWQAFKHFYDAEEVQYTGQQFLVALADYLKINLDDVPRSTRYYWFSQADLSYKSLQSYQSKDLALVAFIATQWAINKRSQPMKSANIEVLALVK
;
A
#
# COMPACT_ATOMS: atom_id res chain seq x y z
N MET A 1 -30.93 15.57 -2.84
CA MET A 1 -30.12 16.72 -3.32
C MET A 1 -28.98 16.97 -2.35
N ALA A 2 -27.77 17.27 -2.83
CA ALA A 2 -26.67 17.67 -1.97
C ALA A 2 -26.88 19.11 -1.46
N THR A 3 -26.57 19.35 -0.18
CA THR A 3 -26.65 20.70 0.39
C THR A 3 -25.54 21.60 -0.18
N LYS A 4 -25.73 22.92 -0.13
CA LYS A 4 -24.66 23.88 -0.49
C LYS A 4 -23.39 23.63 0.33
N ARG A 5 -23.55 23.28 1.61
CA ARG A 5 -22.47 22.92 2.54
C ARG A 5 -21.71 21.67 2.07
N TYR A 6 -22.43 20.60 1.72
CA TYR A 6 -21.84 19.38 1.17
C TYR A 6 -21.02 19.68 -0.09
N LEU A 7 -21.58 20.43 -1.04
CA LEU A 7 -20.91 20.76 -2.30
C LEU A 7 -19.64 21.58 -2.09
N ALA A 8 -19.68 22.57 -1.19
CA ALA A 8 -18.50 23.37 -0.85
C ALA A 8 -17.39 22.51 -0.23
N LYS A 9 -17.76 21.63 0.72
CA LYS A 9 -16.79 20.74 1.36
C LYS A 9 -16.24 19.69 0.39
N TYR A 10 -17.08 19.16 -0.49
CA TYR A 10 -16.67 18.21 -1.53
C TYR A 10 -15.64 18.80 -2.49
N ARG A 11 -15.78 20.08 -2.88
CA ARG A 11 -14.79 20.81 -3.69
C ARG A 11 -13.50 21.06 -2.92
N LEU A 12 -13.59 21.53 -1.68
CA LEU A 12 -12.42 21.75 -0.82
C LEU A 12 -11.57 20.48 -0.64
N LEU A 13 -12.23 19.33 -0.44
CA LEU A 13 -11.54 18.04 -0.33
C LEU A 13 -10.84 17.66 -1.65
N LYS A 14 -11.45 17.95 -2.80
CA LYS A 14 -10.82 17.75 -4.11
C LYS A 14 -9.56 18.61 -4.25
N GLU A 15 -9.67 19.91 -3.97
CA GLU A 15 -8.55 20.86 -4.04
C GLU A 15 -7.41 20.45 -3.10
N THR A 16 -7.74 19.95 -1.90
CA THR A 16 -6.76 19.42 -0.94
C THR A 16 -6.01 18.22 -1.53
N TYR A 17 -6.73 17.27 -2.12
CA TYR A 17 -6.14 16.10 -2.77
C TYR A 17 -5.23 16.51 -3.95
N GLU A 18 -5.69 17.40 -4.82
CA GLU A 18 -4.94 17.87 -5.98
C GLU A 18 -3.69 18.67 -5.58
N GLY A 19 -3.80 19.49 -4.53
CA GLY A 19 -2.68 20.25 -3.97
C GLY A 19 -1.57 19.35 -3.42
N ILE A 20 -1.93 18.26 -2.71
CA ILE A 20 -0.93 17.31 -2.18
C ILE A 20 -0.33 16.46 -3.29
N THR A 21 -1.15 15.96 -4.21
CA THR A 21 -0.67 15.09 -5.30
C THR A 21 0.02 15.85 -6.43
N GLY A 22 -0.14 17.17 -6.48
CA GLY A 22 0.40 18.05 -7.52
C GLY A 22 -0.23 17.82 -8.90
N LYS A 23 -1.42 17.19 -8.95
CA LYS A 23 -2.08 16.78 -10.21
C LYS A 23 -3.57 17.08 -10.14
N GLY A 24 -4.04 17.90 -11.07
CA GLY A 24 -5.47 18.10 -11.30
C GLY A 24 -6.13 16.83 -11.83
N ILE A 25 -7.36 16.55 -11.39
CA ILE A 25 -8.16 15.39 -11.77
C ILE A 25 -9.58 15.80 -12.16
N SER A 26 -10.19 15.02 -13.05
CA SER A 26 -11.59 15.23 -13.44
C SER A 26 -12.54 14.91 -12.29
N ASP A 27 -13.74 15.49 -12.31
CA ASP A 27 -14.78 15.24 -11.30
C ASP A 27 -15.20 13.77 -11.23
N ILE A 28 -15.21 13.07 -12.38
CA ILE A 28 -15.46 11.63 -12.44
C ILE A 28 -14.36 10.85 -11.73
N THR A 29 -13.10 11.25 -11.88
CA THR A 29 -11.98 10.63 -11.17
C THR A 29 -12.08 10.89 -9.68
N TRP A 30 -12.39 12.12 -9.29
CA TRP A 30 -12.58 12.49 -7.89
C TRP A 30 -13.74 11.72 -7.25
N TYR A 31 -14.87 11.57 -7.94
CA TYR A 31 -16.00 10.75 -7.49
C TYR A 31 -15.58 9.31 -7.18
N ARG A 32 -14.78 8.68 -8.05
CA ARG A 32 -14.26 7.32 -7.84
C ARG A 32 -13.30 7.25 -6.64
N VAL A 33 -12.47 8.27 -6.45
CA VAL A 33 -11.59 8.38 -5.26
C VAL A 33 -12.45 8.46 -4.00
N VAL A 34 -13.43 9.35 -3.95
CA VAL A 34 -14.35 9.49 -2.80
C VAL A 34 -15.10 8.19 -2.51
N ALA A 35 -15.59 7.49 -3.53
CA ALA A 35 -16.24 6.20 -3.34
C ALA A 35 -15.31 5.17 -2.69
N SER A 36 -14.04 5.15 -3.09
CA SER A 36 -13.05 4.27 -2.48
C SER A 36 -12.69 4.69 -1.06
N LEU A 37 -12.55 6.00 -0.80
CA LEU A 37 -12.29 6.51 0.55
C LEU A 37 -13.45 6.23 1.50
N LYS A 38 -14.69 6.26 1.02
CA LYS A 38 -15.87 5.82 1.78
C LYS A 38 -15.76 4.36 2.17
N GLN A 39 -15.31 3.51 1.25
CA GLN A 39 -15.22 2.07 1.47
C GLN A 39 -14.06 1.68 2.40
N TYR A 40 -12.87 2.24 2.18
CA TYR A 40 -11.64 1.78 2.83
C TYR A 40 -11.21 2.63 4.02
N PHE A 41 -11.57 3.92 4.03
CA PHE A 41 -11.20 4.87 5.07
C PHE A 41 -12.42 5.43 5.82
N SER A 42 -13.61 4.88 5.60
CA SER A 42 -14.87 5.34 6.20
C SER A 42 -15.11 6.85 6.04
N LEU A 43 -14.71 7.41 4.89
CA LEU A 43 -14.83 8.84 4.63
C LEU A 43 -16.31 9.29 4.62
N GLU A 44 -16.65 10.21 5.49
CA GLU A 44 -17.89 10.98 5.40
C GLU A 44 -17.56 12.42 5.01
N ILE A 45 -18.14 12.91 3.92
CA ILE A 45 -17.80 14.24 3.37
C ILE A 45 -18.02 15.35 4.39
N GLU A 46 -19.07 15.28 5.20
CA GLU A 46 -19.39 16.33 6.17
C GLU A 46 -18.68 16.15 7.52
N SER A 47 -18.02 15.01 7.78
CA SER A 47 -17.28 14.75 9.03
C SER A 47 -16.10 15.70 9.24
N LEU A 48 -15.79 16.02 10.49
CA LEU A 48 -14.62 16.83 10.86
C LEU A 48 -13.30 16.17 10.43
N GLN A 49 -13.27 14.85 10.35
CA GLN A 49 -12.08 14.07 9.95
C GLN A 49 -11.88 13.97 8.44
N ALA A 50 -12.86 14.41 7.64
CA ALA A 50 -12.86 14.23 6.19
C ALA A 50 -11.60 14.77 5.51
N LYS A 51 -11.11 15.94 5.95
CA LYS A 51 -9.89 16.55 5.43
C LYS A 51 -8.66 15.70 5.75
N SER A 52 -8.51 15.29 7.01
CA SER A 52 -7.38 14.46 7.46
C SER A 52 -7.32 13.12 6.74
N ILE A 53 -8.47 12.48 6.48
CA ILE A 53 -8.54 11.25 5.69
C ILE A 53 -8.04 11.49 4.26
N VAL A 54 -8.49 12.57 3.62
CA VAL A 54 -8.07 12.92 2.26
C VAL A 54 -6.58 13.27 2.21
N GLU A 55 -6.08 14.02 3.18
CA GLU A 55 -4.65 14.38 3.28
C GLU A 55 -3.78 13.12 3.45
N THR A 56 -4.18 12.23 4.34
CA THR A 56 -3.52 10.95 4.59
C THR A 56 -3.44 10.10 3.32
N TYR A 57 -4.57 9.89 2.66
CA TYR A 57 -4.61 9.15 1.40
C TYR A 57 -3.78 9.82 0.29
N ALA A 58 -3.92 11.14 0.12
CA ALA A 58 -3.16 11.88 -0.89
C ALA A 58 -1.66 11.81 -0.64
N GLY A 59 -1.23 11.85 0.63
CA GLY A 59 0.16 11.66 1.02
C GLY A 59 0.69 10.27 0.65
N MET A 60 -0.07 9.22 0.95
CA MET A 60 0.28 7.84 0.54
C MET A 60 0.35 7.70 -0.98
N LYS A 61 -0.62 8.28 -1.70
CA LYS A 61 -0.67 8.27 -3.16
C LYS A 61 0.52 8.99 -3.80
N ARG A 62 0.97 10.08 -3.18
CA ARG A 62 2.16 10.83 -3.61
C ARG A 62 3.43 10.02 -3.39
N LYS A 63 3.60 9.39 -2.22
CA LYS A 63 4.76 8.56 -1.89
C LYS A 63 4.84 7.30 -2.75
N CYS A 64 3.70 6.63 -2.93
CA CYS A 64 3.58 5.40 -3.70
C CYS A 64 2.48 5.52 -4.76
N SER A 65 2.87 5.77 -6.01
CA SER A 65 1.91 5.89 -7.12
C SER A 65 1.09 4.62 -7.35
N ALA A 66 1.65 3.45 -7.01
CA ALA A 66 1.00 2.15 -7.08
C ALA A 66 -0.11 1.96 -6.01
N PHE A 67 -0.19 2.84 -5.00
CA PHE A 67 -1.28 2.85 -4.03
C PHE A 67 -2.58 3.29 -4.73
N SER A 68 -3.33 2.35 -5.27
CA SER A 68 -4.46 2.61 -6.16
C SER A 68 -5.53 1.55 -6.01
N PHE A 69 -6.77 1.97 -5.76
CA PHE A 69 -7.94 1.09 -5.60
C PHE A 69 -8.33 0.27 -6.84
N ARG A 70 -7.61 0.40 -7.96
CA ARG A 70 -8.00 -0.16 -9.26
C ARG A 70 -7.33 -1.49 -9.59
N THR A 71 -6.36 -1.94 -8.80
CA THR A 71 -5.66 -3.20 -9.08
C THR A 71 -6.49 -4.37 -8.54
N SER A 72 -6.48 -5.50 -9.26
CA SER A 72 -7.21 -6.71 -8.84
C SER A 72 -6.70 -7.28 -7.52
N ASP A 73 -5.42 -7.04 -7.22
CA ASP A 73 -4.75 -7.40 -5.97
C ASP A 73 -4.94 -6.39 -4.83
N PHE A 74 -5.67 -5.29 -5.06
CA PHE A 74 -5.75 -4.20 -4.08
C PHE A 74 -6.26 -4.67 -2.72
N SER A 75 -7.26 -5.56 -2.69
CA SER A 75 -7.86 -6.04 -1.43
C SER A 75 -6.82 -6.73 -0.53
N GLU A 76 -6.01 -7.64 -1.08
CA GLU A 76 -4.98 -8.35 -0.29
C GLU A 76 -3.88 -7.39 0.16
N ARG A 77 -3.44 -6.50 -0.73
CA ARG A 77 -2.45 -5.45 -0.40
C ARG A 77 -2.98 -4.51 0.67
N TRP A 78 -4.26 -4.17 0.62
CA TRP A 78 -4.95 -3.34 1.60
C TRP A 78 -5.07 -4.02 2.96
N GLN A 79 -5.33 -5.33 3.01
CA GLN A 79 -5.34 -6.07 4.27
C GLN A 79 -3.98 -6.02 4.96
N ALA A 80 -2.89 -6.24 4.21
CA ALA A 80 -1.54 -6.10 4.73
C ALA A 80 -1.24 -4.67 5.21
N PHE A 81 -1.61 -3.66 4.41
CA PHE A 81 -1.51 -2.27 4.81
C PHE A 81 -2.23 -2.02 6.14
N LYS A 82 -3.50 -2.40 6.23
CA LYS A 82 -4.36 -2.15 7.39
C LYS A 82 -3.84 -2.84 8.65
N HIS A 83 -3.32 -4.06 8.54
CA HIS A 83 -2.73 -4.78 9.66
C HIS A 83 -1.63 -3.97 10.37
N PHE A 84 -0.73 -3.34 9.61
CA PHE A 84 0.33 -2.51 10.18
C PHE A 84 -0.10 -1.08 10.46
N TYR A 85 -1.07 -0.55 9.70
CA TYR A 85 -1.58 0.80 9.85
C TYR A 85 -2.36 0.98 11.15
N ASP A 86 -3.25 0.03 11.48
CA ASP A 86 -4.10 0.09 12.67
C ASP A 86 -3.33 -0.23 13.97
N ALA A 87 -2.11 -0.77 13.86
CA ALA A 87 -1.21 -1.05 14.99
C ALA A 87 -0.43 0.20 15.43
N GLU A 88 -1.12 1.34 15.63
CA GLU A 88 -0.49 2.67 15.76
C GLU A 88 0.50 2.82 16.94
N GLU A 89 0.31 2.06 18.02
CA GLU A 89 1.17 2.10 19.22
C GLU A 89 2.38 1.16 19.14
N VAL A 90 2.50 0.39 18.06
CA VAL A 90 3.59 -0.59 17.89
C VAL A 90 4.76 0.03 17.13
N GLN A 91 5.95 -0.14 17.68
CA GLN A 91 7.20 0.19 17.00
C GLN A 91 7.94 -1.07 16.61
N TYR A 92 8.57 -1.02 15.45
CA TYR A 92 9.46 -2.07 14.97
C TYR A 92 10.81 -1.47 14.62
N THR A 93 11.88 -2.17 14.97
CA THR A 93 13.13 -2.00 14.22
C THR A 93 12.92 -2.49 12.78
N GLY A 94 13.69 -1.97 11.82
CA GLY A 94 13.59 -2.41 10.42
C GLY A 94 13.71 -3.93 10.25
N GLN A 95 14.56 -4.59 11.03
CA GLN A 95 14.68 -6.05 11.02
C GLN A 95 13.45 -6.74 11.62
N GLN A 96 12.95 -6.30 12.78
CA GLN A 96 11.74 -6.88 13.39
C GLN A 96 10.53 -6.76 12.47
N PHE A 97 10.40 -5.62 11.78
CA PHE A 97 9.33 -5.43 10.81
C PHE A 97 9.41 -6.44 9.66
N LEU A 98 10.60 -6.68 9.10
CA LEU A 98 10.74 -7.65 8.01
C LEU A 98 10.36 -9.08 8.44
N VAL A 99 10.64 -9.46 9.69
CA VAL A 99 10.21 -10.75 10.25
C VAL A 99 8.69 -10.78 10.39
N ALA A 100 8.09 -9.77 11.04
CA ALA A 100 6.63 -9.68 11.21
C ALA A 100 5.89 -9.66 9.86
N LEU A 101 6.45 -8.97 8.86
CA LEU A 101 5.91 -8.92 7.51
C LEU A 101 6.00 -10.27 6.80
N ALA A 102 7.12 -10.99 6.94
CA ALA A 102 7.28 -12.32 6.37
C ALA A 102 6.29 -13.32 6.98
N ASP A 103 6.12 -13.27 8.31
CA ASP A 103 5.15 -14.08 9.05
C ASP A 103 3.70 -13.78 8.65
N TYR A 104 3.38 -12.50 8.41
CA TYR A 104 2.06 -12.09 7.93
C TYR A 104 1.80 -12.58 6.51
N LEU A 105 2.74 -12.35 5.59
CA LEU A 105 2.61 -12.70 4.17
C LEU A 105 2.80 -14.20 3.88
N LYS A 106 3.21 -14.98 4.88
CA LYS A 106 3.56 -16.40 4.78
C LYS A 106 4.63 -16.64 3.71
N ILE A 107 5.68 -15.82 3.74
CA ILE A 107 6.84 -15.94 2.85
C ILE A 107 8.10 -16.26 3.66
N ASN A 108 9.06 -16.96 3.05
CA ASN A 108 10.39 -17.06 3.61
C ASN A 108 11.19 -15.81 3.26
N LEU A 109 11.68 -15.10 4.27
CA LEU A 109 12.43 -13.87 4.07
C LEU A 109 13.75 -14.15 3.33
N ASP A 110 14.38 -15.32 3.51
CA ASP A 110 15.63 -15.69 2.84
C ASP A 110 15.50 -15.80 1.32
N ASP A 111 14.29 -16.11 0.84
CA ASP A 111 13.98 -16.15 -0.59
C ASP A 111 13.78 -14.75 -1.20
N VAL A 112 13.70 -13.72 -0.35
CA VAL A 112 13.57 -12.32 -0.77
C VAL A 112 14.95 -11.69 -0.91
N PRO A 113 15.38 -11.31 -2.13
CA PRO A 113 16.65 -10.64 -2.33
C PRO A 113 16.76 -9.37 -1.49
N ARG A 114 17.94 -9.09 -0.94
CA ARG A 114 18.19 -7.89 -0.13
C ARG A 114 17.78 -6.63 -0.89
N SER A 115 18.11 -6.50 -2.17
CA SER A 115 17.72 -5.37 -3.02
C SER A 115 16.20 -5.16 -3.07
N THR A 116 15.41 -6.23 -3.11
CA THR A 116 13.95 -6.18 -3.09
C THR A 116 13.43 -5.65 -1.76
N ARG A 117 14.01 -6.06 -0.63
CA ARG A 117 13.63 -5.54 0.70
C ARG A 117 13.88 -4.02 0.77
N TYR A 118 15.05 -3.56 0.34
CA TYR A 118 15.38 -2.13 0.29
C TYR A 118 14.45 -1.35 -0.66
N TYR A 119 14.10 -1.96 -1.80
CA TYR A 119 13.16 -1.38 -2.74
C TYR A 119 11.77 -1.15 -2.13
N TRP A 120 11.25 -2.08 -1.31
CA TRP A 120 9.96 -1.87 -0.65
C TRP A 120 9.95 -0.63 0.25
N PHE A 121 11.04 -0.41 1.00
CA PHE A 121 11.18 0.77 1.85
C PHE A 121 11.30 2.05 1.00
N SER A 122 12.13 2.05 -0.05
CA SER A 122 12.33 3.26 -0.87
C SER A 122 11.06 3.68 -1.60
N GLN A 123 10.25 2.72 -2.07
CA GLN A 123 8.95 2.99 -2.68
C GLN A 123 7.90 3.53 -1.68
N ALA A 124 8.14 3.38 -0.38
CA ALA A 124 7.35 3.99 0.68
C ALA A 124 7.92 5.33 1.17
N ASP A 125 8.95 5.86 0.50
CA ASP A 125 9.71 7.06 0.92
C ASP A 125 10.42 6.85 2.28
N LEU A 126 10.88 5.63 2.52
CA LEU A 126 11.66 5.25 3.70
C LEU A 126 13.04 4.73 3.29
N SER A 127 14.03 4.97 4.14
CA SER A 127 15.35 4.34 4.02
C SER A 127 15.44 3.18 5.00
N TYR A 128 15.61 1.95 4.52
CA TYR A 128 15.78 0.78 5.38
C TYR A 128 17.08 0.87 6.20
N LYS A 129 16.95 0.77 7.52
CA LYS A 129 18.04 0.51 8.45
C LYS A 129 17.60 -0.54 9.46
N SER A 130 18.39 -1.58 9.63
CA SER A 130 18.01 -2.76 10.43
C SER A 130 17.64 -2.42 11.88
N LEU A 131 18.43 -1.55 12.52
CA LEU A 131 18.29 -1.18 13.94
C LEU A 131 17.51 0.12 14.17
N GLN A 132 17.11 0.83 13.11
CA GLN A 132 16.30 2.03 13.27
C GLN A 132 14.86 1.64 13.61
N SER A 133 14.28 2.28 14.61
CA SER A 133 12.86 2.14 14.94
C SER A 133 11.99 2.99 14.03
N TYR A 134 10.88 2.41 13.58
CA TYR A 134 9.83 3.06 12.81
C TYR A 134 8.50 2.79 13.50
N GLN A 135 7.56 3.73 13.36
CA GLN A 135 6.18 3.48 13.76
C GLN A 135 5.55 2.47 12.79
N SER A 136 4.76 1.51 13.30
CA SER A 136 4.11 0.49 12.46
C SER A 136 3.27 1.12 11.34
N LYS A 137 2.56 2.22 11.64
CA LYS A 137 1.77 2.96 10.65
C LYS A 137 2.59 3.52 9.48
N ASP A 138 3.84 3.92 9.72
CA ASP A 138 4.73 4.42 8.67
C ASP A 138 5.21 3.27 7.77
N LEU A 139 5.30 2.06 8.33
CA LEU A 139 5.68 0.83 7.63
C LEU A 139 4.54 0.18 6.86
N ALA A 140 3.29 0.60 7.08
CA ALA A 140 2.11 0.05 6.41
C ALA A 140 2.21 0.12 4.88
N LEU A 141 2.78 1.21 4.34
CA LEU A 141 2.97 1.35 2.90
C LEU A 141 4.03 0.37 2.38
N VAL A 142 5.06 0.05 3.18
CA VAL A 142 6.04 -1.00 2.86
C VAL A 142 5.35 -2.36 2.74
N ALA A 143 4.44 -2.69 3.67
CA ALA A 143 3.65 -3.92 3.63
C ALA A 143 2.75 -3.98 2.38
N PHE A 144 2.10 -2.88 2.02
CA PHE A 144 1.29 -2.76 0.80
C PHE A 144 2.10 -3.06 -0.47
N ILE A 145 3.35 -2.59 -0.52
CA ILE A 145 4.26 -2.81 -1.66
C ILE A 145 4.77 -4.25 -1.67
N ALA A 146 5.21 -4.77 -0.52
CA ALA A 146 5.76 -6.11 -0.38
C ALA A 146 4.75 -7.22 -0.73
N THR A 147 3.47 -6.98 -0.43
CA THR A 147 2.39 -7.92 -0.75
C THR A 147 2.32 -8.24 -2.25
N GLN A 148 2.62 -7.26 -3.12
CA GLN A 148 2.68 -7.51 -4.57
C GLN A 148 3.70 -8.61 -4.91
N TRP A 149 4.86 -8.59 -4.26
CA TRP A 149 5.90 -9.58 -4.49
C TRP A 149 5.43 -10.97 -4.05
N ALA A 150 4.78 -11.06 -2.89
CA ALA A 150 4.23 -12.32 -2.38
C ALA A 150 3.17 -12.90 -3.34
N ILE A 151 2.26 -12.06 -3.84
CA ILE A 151 1.26 -12.45 -4.83
C ILE A 151 1.94 -12.99 -6.09
N ASN A 152 2.87 -12.21 -6.66
CA ASN A 152 3.58 -12.59 -7.88
C ASN A 152 4.35 -13.91 -7.73
N LYS A 153 4.89 -14.18 -6.53
CA LYS A 153 5.57 -15.45 -6.24
C LYS A 153 4.62 -16.64 -6.16
N ARG A 154 3.44 -16.48 -5.54
CA ARG A 154 2.41 -17.54 -5.50
C ARG A 154 1.81 -17.82 -6.88
N SER A 155 1.67 -16.78 -7.71
CA SER A 155 1.12 -16.91 -9.06
C SER A 155 2.11 -17.47 -10.09
N GLN A 156 3.39 -17.63 -9.75
CA GLN A 156 4.31 -18.38 -10.58
C GLN A 156 4.04 -19.88 -10.36
N PRO A 157 3.46 -20.61 -11.33
CA PRO A 157 3.56 -22.06 -11.27
C PRO A 157 5.04 -22.39 -11.22
N MET A 158 5.44 -23.29 -10.32
CA MET A 158 6.77 -23.91 -10.41
C MET A 158 6.94 -24.29 -11.87
N LYS A 159 7.89 -23.66 -12.58
CA LYS A 159 8.36 -24.21 -13.85
C LYS A 159 8.83 -25.61 -13.46
N SER A 160 8.02 -26.61 -13.76
CA SER A 160 8.45 -28.00 -13.74
C SER A 160 9.74 -28.01 -14.55
N ALA A 161 10.86 -28.19 -13.86
CA ALA A 161 12.09 -28.51 -14.53
C ALA A 161 11.81 -29.81 -15.28
N ASN A 162 11.51 -29.72 -16.57
CA ASN A 162 11.65 -30.87 -17.44
C ASN A 162 13.14 -31.21 -17.37
N ILE A 163 13.45 -32.22 -16.57
CA ILE A 163 14.75 -32.89 -16.60
C ILE A 163 14.75 -33.69 -17.91
N GLU A 164 14.98 -33.01 -19.03
CA GLU A 164 15.47 -33.63 -20.26
C GLU A 164 17.00 -33.49 -20.29
N VAL A 165 17.66 -34.00 -19.26
CA VAL A 165 19.11 -34.23 -19.28
C VAL A 165 19.36 -35.58 -18.63
N LEU A 166 19.35 -36.62 -19.47
CA LEU A 166 20.07 -37.91 -19.37
C LEU A 166 19.26 -39.04 -20.05
N ALA A 167 19.10 -38.95 -21.37
CA ALA A 167 18.92 -40.11 -22.23
C ALA A 167 19.91 -40.05 -23.40
N LEU A 168 21.17 -39.79 -23.06
CA LEU A 168 22.31 -40.30 -23.82
C LEU A 168 22.85 -41.47 -22.99
N VAL A 169 23.11 -42.60 -23.67
CA VAL A 169 23.56 -43.92 -23.19
C VAL A 169 22.45 -44.98 -23.11
N LYS A 170 22.15 -45.61 -24.25
CA LYS A 170 22.72 -46.92 -24.61
C LYS A 170 22.69 -47.12 -26.12
#